data_AF-A0A369A942-F1
#
_entry.id   AF-A0A369A942-F1
#
_cell.length_a   1.000
_cell.length_b   1.000
_cell.length_c   1.000
_cell.angle_alpha   90.00
_cell.angle_beta   90.00
_cell.angle_gamma   90.00
#
_symmetry.space_group_name_H-M   'P 1'
#
loop_
_entity.id
_entity.type
_entity.pdbx_description
1 polymer ?
#
loop_
_entity_poly.entity_id
_entity_poly.type
_entity_poly.pdbx_seq_one_letter_code
_entity_poly.pdbx_strand_id
1 'polypeptide(L)'
;MRDLLRSLMPAGVLELYRKYKKQRTRTALLNKARSGQIITVSTLIDQLKSAGLRTGDSLLVHCSMSRLGYLADGPKTLIDAILEVIGPDGNLLMPSSPNPALQLDYIRSHPHFDVRLDPSAMGAVTEYFRLMPGVERSLSPTEPVCAFGPLAQWLTEGHLGRLTPYDKYSPFYRLTEVNGKILYAGVTLAQAGTSLHLLEDAVEDFPYPVYFPDTFTVKITDKNGVRYTQPVKVHNPAQSARRQCDALIPMFISSGAMHKVQIGEGTGLMTDAARMFEVMLEQYKQKGITMYTPYGK
;
A
#
# COMPACT_ATOMS: atom_id res chain seq x y z
N MET A 1 -14.89 -18.33 11.51
CA MET A 1 -14.44 -19.74 11.50
C MET A 1 -13.02 -19.92 10.95
N ARG A 2 -12.67 -19.33 9.79
CA ARG A 2 -11.35 -19.48 9.15
C ARG A 2 -10.16 -18.86 9.92
N ASP A 3 -10.35 -17.71 10.54
CA ASP A 3 -9.28 -17.05 11.30
C ASP A 3 -9.12 -17.63 12.72
N LEU A 4 -10.20 -18.13 13.32
CA LEU A 4 -10.17 -18.91 14.56
C LEU A 4 -9.41 -20.24 14.39
N LEU A 5 -9.60 -20.93 13.26
CA LEU A 5 -8.85 -22.15 12.94
C LEU A 5 -7.37 -21.87 12.69
N ARG A 6 -7.02 -20.70 12.15
CA ARG A 6 -5.61 -20.29 11.95
C ARG A 6 -4.93 -19.91 13.25
N SER A 7 -5.62 -19.24 14.18
CA SER A 7 -5.05 -18.87 15.48
C SER A 7 -4.77 -20.08 16.37
N LEU A 8 -5.42 -21.21 16.12
CA LEU A 8 -5.25 -22.46 16.84
C LEU A 8 -4.20 -23.40 16.21
N MET A 9 -3.70 -23.11 14.99
CA MET A 9 -2.71 -23.97 14.34
C MET A 9 -1.29 -23.66 14.84
N PRO A 10 -0.47 -24.69 15.13
CA PRO A 10 0.94 -24.50 15.42
C PRO A 10 1.66 -23.73 14.31
N ALA A 11 2.62 -22.88 14.69
CA ALA A 11 3.36 -22.03 13.75
C ALA A 11 3.98 -22.82 12.57
N GLY A 12 4.55 -24.00 12.84
CA GLY A 12 5.12 -24.87 11.80
C GLY A 12 4.08 -25.40 10.80
N VAL A 13 2.86 -25.68 11.24
CA VAL A 13 1.76 -26.13 10.36
C VAL A 13 1.27 -24.98 9.48
N LEU A 14 1.16 -23.78 10.05
CA LEU A 14 0.85 -22.55 9.30
C LEU A 14 1.89 -22.27 8.21
N GLU A 15 3.17 -22.43 8.53
CA GLU A 15 4.27 -22.20 7.60
C GLU A 15 4.27 -23.22 6.45
N LEU A 16 4.11 -24.51 6.76
CA LEU A 16 3.96 -25.56 5.75
C LEU A 16 2.78 -25.30 4.83
N TYR A 17 1.63 -24.91 5.39
CA TYR A 17 0.45 -24.56 4.60
C TYR A 17 0.70 -23.35 3.69
N ARG A 18 1.38 -22.30 4.19
CA ARG A 18 1.77 -21.12 3.39
C ARG A 18 2.69 -21.53 2.23
N LYS A 19 3.68 -22.39 2.48
CA LYS A 19 4.60 -22.92 1.45
C LYS A 19 3.86 -23.73 0.39
N TYR A 20 2.99 -24.65 0.81
CA TYR A 20 2.14 -25.44 -0.09
C TYR A 20 1.26 -24.54 -0.97
N LYS A 21 0.55 -23.57 -0.37
CA LYS A 21 -0.30 -22.63 -1.10
C LYS A 21 0.49 -21.82 -2.12
N LYS A 22 1.70 -21.35 -1.76
CA LYS A 22 2.60 -20.62 -2.66
C LYS A 22 3.02 -21.49 -3.85
N GLN A 23 3.42 -22.73 -3.60
CA GLN A 23 3.80 -23.67 -4.66
C GLN A 23 2.63 -23.98 -5.59
N ARG A 24 1.46 -24.27 -5.04
CA ARG A 24 0.23 -24.52 -5.82
C ARG A 24 -0.13 -23.32 -6.71
N THR A 25 -0.04 -22.11 -6.17
CA THR A 25 -0.30 -20.88 -6.93
C THR A 25 0.72 -20.71 -8.06
N ARG A 26 2.01 -20.93 -7.79
CA ARG A 26 3.06 -20.87 -8.81
C ARG A 26 2.83 -21.89 -9.93
N THR A 27 2.50 -23.14 -9.59
CA THR A 27 2.22 -24.18 -10.59
C THR A 27 1.02 -23.80 -11.45
N ALA A 28 -0.06 -23.28 -10.86
CA ALA A 28 -1.22 -22.82 -11.62
C ALA A 28 -0.86 -21.69 -12.61
N LEU A 29 -0.07 -20.70 -12.18
CA LEU A 29 0.39 -19.61 -13.05
C LEU A 29 1.30 -20.12 -14.18
N LEU A 30 2.20 -21.06 -13.90
CA LEU A 30 3.05 -21.67 -14.94
C LEU A 30 2.23 -22.48 -15.95
N ASN A 31 1.18 -23.16 -15.51
CA ASN A 31 0.28 -23.86 -16.42
C ASN A 31 -0.49 -22.89 -17.32
N LYS A 32 -0.92 -21.74 -16.80
CA LYS A 32 -1.50 -20.65 -17.61
C LYS A 32 -0.54 -20.19 -18.70
N ALA A 33 0.71 -19.91 -18.33
CA ALA A 33 1.75 -19.52 -19.29
C ALA A 33 1.94 -20.58 -20.39
N ARG A 34 2.02 -21.87 -20.01
CA ARG A 34 2.14 -23.00 -20.96
C ARG A 34 0.95 -23.12 -21.91
N SER A 35 -0.24 -22.71 -21.47
CA SER A 35 -1.45 -22.65 -22.30
C SER A 35 -1.60 -21.35 -23.10
N GLY A 36 -0.59 -20.47 -23.10
CA GLY A 36 -0.63 -19.18 -23.80
C GLY A 36 -1.39 -18.07 -23.09
N GLN A 37 -1.92 -18.31 -21.88
CA GLN A 37 -2.61 -17.31 -21.06
C GLN A 37 -1.56 -16.45 -20.33
N ILE A 38 -0.96 -15.52 -21.07
CA ILE A 38 0.09 -14.61 -20.59
C ILE A 38 -0.45 -13.18 -20.63
N ILE A 39 -0.25 -12.45 -19.53
CA ILE A 39 -0.60 -11.03 -19.43
C ILE A 39 0.60 -10.22 -19.89
N THR A 40 0.41 -9.43 -20.94
CA THR A 40 1.43 -8.59 -21.58
C THR A 40 1.37 -7.14 -21.12
N VAL A 41 2.42 -6.37 -21.42
CA VAL A 41 2.45 -4.91 -21.24
C VAL A 41 1.29 -4.25 -21.97
N SER A 42 1.04 -4.60 -23.24
CA SER A 42 -0.07 -4.06 -24.03
C SER A 42 -1.44 -4.30 -23.40
N THR A 43 -1.69 -5.51 -22.90
CA THR A 43 -2.94 -5.85 -22.21
C THR A 43 -3.15 -4.98 -20.99
N LEU A 44 -2.09 -4.77 -20.19
CA LEU A 44 -2.17 -3.95 -19.00
C LEU A 44 -2.34 -2.47 -19.33
N ILE A 45 -1.71 -1.96 -20.38
CA ILE A 45 -1.88 -0.57 -20.84
C ILE A 45 -3.35 -0.29 -21.16
N ASP A 46 -3.99 -1.16 -21.93
CA ASP A 46 -5.39 -0.99 -22.33
C ASP A 46 -6.32 -1.02 -21.10
N GLN A 47 -6.06 -1.93 -20.16
CA GLN A 47 -6.82 -2.03 -18.91
C GLN A 47 -6.60 -0.83 -18.00
N LEU A 48 -5.37 -0.32 -17.87
CA LEU A 48 -5.04 0.86 -17.07
C LEU A 48 -5.69 2.12 -17.65
N LYS A 49 -5.64 2.30 -18.98
CA LYS A 49 -6.34 3.40 -19.67
C LYS A 49 -7.85 3.29 -19.48
N SER A 50 -8.42 2.09 -19.62
CA SER A 50 -9.84 1.84 -19.39
C SER A 50 -10.24 2.07 -17.93
N ALA A 51 -9.33 1.82 -16.99
CA ALA A 51 -9.50 2.10 -15.56
C ALA A 51 -9.48 3.61 -15.23
N GLY A 52 -9.14 4.48 -16.18
CA GLY A 52 -9.10 5.94 -15.98
C GLY A 52 -7.71 6.52 -15.73
N LEU A 53 -6.65 5.72 -15.88
CA LEU A 53 -5.27 6.22 -15.85
C LEU A 53 -4.96 7.01 -17.12
N ARG A 54 -4.23 8.11 -16.99
CA ARG A 54 -3.91 9.09 -18.03
C ARG A 54 -2.46 9.53 -17.91
N THR A 55 -1.93 10.09 -19.00
CA THR A 55 -0.61 10.73 -19.02
C THR A 55 -0.56 11.89 -18.03
N GLY A 56 0.54 12.02 -17.30
CA GLY A 56 0.75 13.02 -16.25
C GLY A 56 0.20 12.63 -14.87
N ASP A 57 -0.50 11.50 -14.75
CA ASP A 57 -1.06 11.08 -13.45
C ASP A 57 0.03 10.75 -12.42
N SER A 58 -0.25 11.08 -11.16
CA SER A 58 0.45 10.53 -10.00
C SER A 58 -0.32 9.34 -9.44
N LEU A 59 0.26 8.14 -9.46
CA LEU A 59 -0.42 6.89 -9.11
C LEU A 59 0.30 6.15 -7.98
N LEU A 60 -0.40 5.90 -6.88
CA LEU A 60 0.02 4.96 -5.85
C LEU A 60 -0.56 3.57 -6.12
N VAL A 61 0.27 2.53 -6.10
CA VAL A 61 -0.17 1.17 -6.43
C VAL A 61 0.00 0.22 -5.25
N HIS A 62 -1.09 -0.46 -4.94
CA HIS A 62 -1.11 -1.69 -4.17
C HIS A 62 -1.43 -2.85 -5.09
N CYS A 63 -0.67 -3.95 -5.03
CA CYS A 63 -0.94 -5.08 -5.90
C CYS A 63 -0.68 -6.45 -5.29
N SER A 64 -1.38 -7.45 -5.82
CA SER A 64 -1.06 -8.86 -5.62
C SER A 64 -0.74 -9.48 -6.98
N MET A 65 0.54 -9.54 -7.33
CA MET A 65 0.99 -10.04 -8.64
C MET A 65 0.40 -11.40 -9.01
N SER A 66 0.31 -12.32 -8.04
CA SER A 66 -0.25 -13.66 -8.28
C SER A 66 -1.74 -13.68 -8.62
N ARG A 67 -2.48 -12.59 -8.33
CA ARG A 67 -3.89 -12.44 -8.67
C ARG A 67 -4.11 -11.74 -10.01
N LEU A 68 -3.07 -11.15 -10.60
CA LEU A 68 -3.15 -10.50 -11.92
C LEU A 68 -3.02 -11.52 -13.06
N GLY A 69 -2.66 -12.77 -12.78
CA GLY A 69 -2.34 -13.77 -13.79
C GLY A 69 -0.83 -13.95 -13.96
N TYR A 70 -0.42 -14.65 -15.02
CA TYR A 70 0.99 -14.83 -15.34
C TYR A 70 1.48 -13.60 -16.14
N LEU A 71 2.26 -12.74 -15.50
CA LEU A 71 2.88 -11.58 -16.16
C LEU A 71 4.08 -12.02 -17.00
N ALA A 72 4.15 -11.60 -18.26
CA ALA A 72 5.17 -12.02 -19.23
C ALA A 72 6.61 -11.93 -18.69
N ASP A 73 6.94 -10.81 -18.06
CA ASP A 73 8.26 -10.47 -17.50
C ASP A 73 8.17 -10.23 -15.97
N GLY A 74 7.23 -10.92 -15.31
CA GLY A 74 7.03 -10.80 -13.87
C GLY A 74 6.70 -9.35 -13.45
N PRO A 75 7.33 -8.83 -12.38
CA PRO A 75 7.11 -7.46 -11.91
C PRO A 75 7.24 -6.37 -12.97
N LYS A 76 8.20 -6.54 -13.89
CA LYS A 76 8.53 -5.54 -14.90
C LYS A 76 7.32 -5.21 -15.79
N THR A 77 6.53 -6.23 -16.17
CA THR A 77 5.36 -6.06 -17.05
C THR A 77 4.35 -5.06 -16.49
N LEU A 78 4.09 -5.09 -15.17
CA LEU A 78 3.15 -4.15 -14.56
C LEU A 78 3.74 -2.75 -14.48
N ILE A 79 5.01 -2.63 -14.11
CA ILE A 79 5.68 -1.34 -13.96
C ILE A 79 5.83 -0.64 -15.31
N ASP A 80 6.29 -1.35 -16.34
CA ASP A 80 6.40 -0.83 -17.71
C ASP A 80 5.04 -0.32 -18.21
N ALA A 81 3.98 -1.11 -18.05
CA ALA A 81 2.65 -0.71 -18.49
C ALA A 81 2.15 0.55 -17.79
N ILE A 82 2.42 0.69 -16.48
CA ILE A 82 2.06 1.90 -15.74
C ILE A 82 2.87 3.10 -16.24
N LEU A 83 4.20 2.97 -16.31
CA LEU A 83 5.09 4.04 -16.73
C LEU A 83 4.78 4.50 -18.16
N GLU A 84 4.42 3.59 -19.06
CA GLU A 84 4.02 3.92 -20.43
C GLU A 84 2.71 4.73 -20.46
N VAL A 85 1.72 4.39 -19.63
CA VAL A 85 0.44 5.13 -19.59
C VAL A 85 0.61 6.52 -18.99
N ILE A 86 1.29 6.63 -17.85
CA ILE A 86 1.47 7.92 -17.15
C ILE A 86 2.50 8.81 -17.85
N GLY A 87 3.42 8.24 -18.64
CA GLY A 87 4.41 8.99 -19.40
C GLY A 87 5.46 9.70 -18.52
N PRO A 88 6.33 10.52 -19.13
CA PRO A 88 7.46 11.15 -18.45
C PRO A 88 7.05 12.20 -17.41
N ASP A 89 5.86 12.78 -17.54
CA ASP A 89 5.33 13.79 -16.62
C ASP A 89 4.55 13.17 -15.44
N GLY A 90 4.32 11.85 -15.48
CA GLY A 90 3.60 11.12 -14.45
C GLY A 90 4.49 10.60 -13.32
N ASN A 91 3.87 10.26 -12.20
CA ASN A 91 4.57 9.75 -11.02
C ASN A 91 4.02 8.38 -10.61
N LEU A 92 4.89 7.45 -10.23
CA LEU A 92 4.52 6.14 -9.70
C LEU A 92 4.98 6.04 -8.26
N LEU A 93 4.08 5.67 -7.35
CA LEU A 93 4.35 5.42 -5.95
C LEU A 93 3.99 3.98 -5.58
N MET A 94 4.76 3.37 -4.68
CA MET A 94 4.43 2.07 -4.09
C MET A 94 4.87 2.00 -2.64
N PRO A 95 3.96 1.67 -1.70
CA PRO A 95 4.35 1.36 -0.33
C PRO A 95 5.36 0.22 -0.29
N SER A 96 6.43 0.43 0.45
CA SER A 96 7.62 -0.43 0.43
C SER A 96 8.02 -0.89 1.83
N SER A 97 7.08 -0.99 2.76
CA SER A 97 7.36 -1.40 4.14
C SER A 97 8.20 -2.69 4.22
N PRO A 98 9.26 -2.72 5.04
CA PRO A 98 10.04 -3.92 5.30
C PRO A 98 9.35 -4.88 6.29
N ASN A 99 8.24 -4.45 6.91
CA ASN A 99 7.52 -5.23 7.90
C ASN A 99 6.49 -6.17 7.23
N PRO A 100 6.62 -7.51 7.35
CA PRO A 100 5.65 -8.47 6.82
C PRO A 100 4.45 -8.75 7.76
N ALA A 101 4.43 -8.15 8.95
CA ALA A 101 3.51 -8.49 10.04
C ALA A 101 3.07 -7.23 10.81
N LEU A 102 3.03 -7.31 12.16
CA LEU A 102 2.60 -6.20 13.02
C LEU A 102 3.73 -5.20 13.23
N GLN A 103 3.43 -3.90 13.12
CA GLN A 103 4.42 -2.83 13.32
C GLN A 103 5.07 -2.90 14.71
N LEU A 104 4.29 -3.27 15.74
CA LEU A 104 4.80 -3.42 17.12
C LEU A 104 5.87 -4.50 17.24
N ASP A 105 5.65 -5.67 16.64
CA ASP A 105 6.60 -6.78 16.68
C ASP A 105 7.85 -6.43 15.86
N TYR A 106 7.66 -5.79 14.71
CA TYR A 106 8.75 -5.32 13.85
C TYR A 106 9.63 -4.30 14.59
N ILE A 107 9.07 -3.25 15.18
CA ILE A 107 9.86 -2.19 15.81
C ILE A 107 10.61 -2.66 17.06
N ARG A 108 10.03 -3.62 17.80
CA ARG A 108 10.68 -4.23 18.98
C ARG A 108 11.85 -5.15 18.61
N SER A 109 11.74 -5.85 17.49
CA SER A 109 12.79 -6.78 17.03
C SER A 109 13.84 -6.12 16.13
N HIS A 110 13.46 -5.07 15.40
CA HIS A 110 14.28 -4.37 14.42
C HIS A 110 14.11 -2.85 14.57
N PRO A 111 14.71 -2.22 15.61
CA PRO A 111 14.62 -0.79 15.85
C PRO A 111 15.56 0.03 14.94
N HIS A 112 15.69 -0.39 13.68
CA HIS A 112 16.46 0.31 12.67
C HIS A 112 15.79 0.19 11.30
N PHE A 113 15.99 1.21 10.46
CA PHE A 113 15.58 1.23 9.07
C PHE A 113 16.69 1.84 8.21
N ASP A 114 17.23 1.10 7.25
CA ASP A 114 18.15 1.60 6.22
C ASP A 114 17.42 1.60 4.88
N VAL A 115 17.18 2.81 4.34
CA VAL A 115 16.40 3.01 3.12
C VAL A 115 16.98 2.25 1.91
N ARG A 116 18.29 2.01 1.91
CA ARG A 116 19.05 1.36 0.83
C ARG A 116 18.98 -0.15 0.92
N LEU A 117 19.06 -0.68 2.15
CA LEU A 117 19.28 -2.11 2.41
C LEU A 117 18.00 -2.87 2.76
N ASP A 118 17.05 -2.25 3.46
CA ASP A 118 15.88 -2.98 3.94
C ASP A 118 14.91 -3.28 2.80
N PRO A 119 14.68 -4.56 2.45
CA PRO A 119 13.83 -4.93 1.33
C PRO A 119 12.36 -4.64 1.63
N SER A 120 11.56 -4.48 0.59
CA SER A 120 10.11 -4.41 0.74
C SER A 120 9.53 -5.80 1.04
N ALA A 121 8.71 -5.88 2.09
CA ALA A 121 7.88 -7.05 2.40
C ALA A 121 6.52 -7.02 1.68
N MET A 122 6.22 -5.99 0.89
CA MET A 122 4.90 -5.75 0.29
C MET A 122 4.67 -6.51 -1.04
N GLY A 123 5.67 -7.23 -1.52
CA GLY A 123 5.57 -8.12 -2.69
C GLY A 123 6.72 -7.96 -3.67
N ALA A 124 6.76 -8.85 -4.67
CA ALA A 124 7.84 -8.84 -5.67
C ALA A 124 7.83 -7.58 -6.55
N VAL A 125 6.67 -6.96 -6.74
CA VAL A 125 6.54 -5.73 -7.54
C VAL A 125 7.13 -4.53 -6.80
N THR A 126 6.81 -4.39 -5.52
CA THR A 126 7.30 -3.25 -4.70
C THR A 126 8.80 -3.35 -4.48
N GLU A 127 9.35 -4.56 -4.34
CA GLU A 127 10.80 -4.76 -4.24
C GLU A 127 11.52 -4.53 -5.57
N TYR A 128 10.97 -5.01 -6.69
CA TYR A 128 11.52 -4.69 -8.02
C TYR A 128 11.55 -3.17 -8.24
N PHE A 129 10.44 -2.49 -7.93
CA PHE A 129 10.33 -1.04 -8.07
C PHE A 129 11.33 -0.31 -7.17
N ARG A 130 11.48 -0.70 -5.90
CA ARG A 130 12.46 -0.11 -4.97
C ARG A 130 13.90 -0.15 -5.51
N LEU A 131 14.25 -1.19 -6.25
CA LEU A 131 15.59 -1.40 -6.79
C LEU A 131 15.82 -0.71 -8.15
N MET A 132 14.81 -0.09 -8.74
CA MET A 132 14.97 0.60 -10.02
C MET A 132 15.81 1.88 -9.88
N PRO A 133 16.69 2.19 -10.85
CA PRO A 133 17.41 3.46 -10.88
C PRO A 133 16.46 4.65 -10.90
N GLY A 134 16.79 5.70 -10.14
CA GLY A 134 15.99 6.93 -10.06
C GLY A 134 14.77 6.86 -9.13
N VAL A 135 14.53 5.72 -8.47
CA VAL A 135 13.48 5.60 -7.45
C VAL A 135 13.95 6.19 -6.13
N GLU A 136 13.18 7.13 -5.61
CA GLU A 136 13.33 7.68 -4.26
C GLU A 136 12.50 6.88 -3.27
N ARG A 137 12.89 6.85 -1.98
CA ARG A 137 12.14 6.16 -0.93
C ARG A 137 12.10 7.00 0.33
N SER A 138 10.90 7.21 0.86
CA SER A 138 10.67 8.06 2.04
C SER A 138 11.24 7.44 3.32
N LEU A 139 11.68 8.28 4.25
CA LEU A 139 12.33 7.88 5.51
C LEU A 139 11.34 7.65 6.66
N SER A 140 10.45 6.67 6.50
CA SER A 140 9.64 6.13 7.59
C SER A 140 10.04 4.70 7.89
N PRO A 141 10.30 4.34 9.15
CA PRO A 141 10.74 3.00 9.48
C PRO A 141 9.65 1.95 9.35
N THR A 142 8.38 2.35 9.45
CA THR A 142 7.24 1.42 9.44
C THR A 142 6.50 1.43 8.10
N GLU A 143 6.37 2.58 7.46
CA GLU A 143 5.55 2.76 6.26
C GLU A 143 6.26 3.61 5.19
N PRO A 144 7.48 3.25 4.76
CA PRO A 144 8.15 3.92 3.67
C PRO A 144 7.37 3.72 2.36
N VAL A 145 7.40 4.73 1.49
CA VAL A 145 6.85 4.69 0.12
C VAL A 145 7.98 4.99 -0.85
N CYS A 146 8.08 4.16 -1.90
CA CYS A 146 8.95 4.44 -3.04
C CYS A 146 8.22 5.33 -4.04
N ALA A 147 8.91 6.23 -4.72
CA ALA A 147 8.37 7.07 -5.79
C ALA A 147 9.34 7.20 -6.97
N PHE A 148 8.78 7.30 -8.18
CA PHE A 148 9.48 7.57 -9.43
C PHE A 148 8.72 8.63 -10.22
N GLY A 149 9.42 9.48 -10.95
CA GLY A 149 8.84 10.57 -11.74
C GLY A 149 9.31 11.96 -11.28
N PRO A 150 8.87 13.03 -11.94
CA PRO A 150 9.32 14.40 -11.69
C PRO A 150 9.05 14.90 -10.26
N LEU A 151 8.04 14.36 -9.58
CA LEU A 151 7.69 14.70 -8.20
C LEU A 151 8.23 13.71 -7.17
N ALA A 152 9.05 12.71 -7.55
CA ALA A 152 9.47 11.64 -6.65
C ALA A 152 10.12 12.14 -5.35
N GLN A 153 11.02 13.12 -5.44
CA GLN A 153 11.67 13.72 -4.28
C GLN A 153 10.65 14.43 -3.39
N TRP A 154 9.83 15.32 -3.96
CA TRP A 154 8.81 16.04 -3.20
C TRP A 154 7.75 15.09 -2.61
N LEU A 155 7.38 14.00 -3.27
CA LEU A 155 6.43 13.03 -2.71
C LEU A 155 7.02 12.26 -1.52
N THR A 156 8.34 12.12 -1.42
CA THR A 156 8.99 11.24 -0.44
C THR A 156 9.76 11.96 0.67
N GLU A 157 10.11 13.23 0.50
CA GLU A 157 10.74 14.04 1.53
C GLU A 157 9.77 14.33 2.71
N GLY A 158 10.26 14.84 3.84
CA GLY A 158 9.41 15.24 4.97
C GLY A 158 8.89 14.09 5.85
N HIS A 159 9.01 12.83 5.43
CA HIS A 159 8.62 11.67 6.24
C HIS A 159 9.57 11.42 7.44
N LEU A 160 10.82 11.92 7.35
CA LEU A 160 11.77 11.93 8.47
C LEU A 160 11.32 12.94 9.53
N GLY A 161 11.54 12.60 10.80
CA GLY A 161 11.20 13.42 11.96
C GLY A 161 9.73 13.37 12.37
N ARG A 162 8.92 12.53 11.71
CA ARG A 162 7.49 12.41 11.97
C ARG A 162 7.21 11.28 12.97
N LEU A 163 6.33 11.55 13.94
CA LEU A 163 5.98 10.60 14.98
C LEU A 163 5.09 9.47 14.43
N THR A 164 4.22 9.79 13.49
CA THR A 164 3.29 8.87 12.82
C THR A 164 3.49 8.96 11.31
N PRO A 165 3.16 7.91 10.54
CA PRO A 165 3.55 7.86 9.13
C PRO A 165 2.50 8.37 8.14
N TYR A 166 1.36 8.89 8.61
CA TYR A 166 0.24 9.30 7.74
C TYR A 166 -0.13 10.77 7.88
N ASP A 167 0.71 11.56 8.55
CA ASP A 167 0.46 12.98 8.71
C ASP A 167 0.63 13.76 7.39
N LYS A 168 0.44 15.08 7.46
CA LYS A 168 0.48 15.98 6.29
C LYS A 168 1.81 16.00 5.52
N TYR A 169 2.89 15.46 6.08
CA TYR A 169 4.19 15.34 5.42
C TYR A 169 4.43 13.94 4.84
N SER A 170 3.47 13.02 5.00
CA SER A 170 3.56 11.68 4.45
C SER A 170 3.35 11.67 2.92
N PRO A 171 3.94 10.69 2.21
CA PRO A 171 3.67 10.47 0.79
C PRO A 171 2.18 10.20 0.51
N PHE A 172 1.46 9.61 1.47
CA PHE A 172 0.02 9.35 1.36
C PHE A 172 -0.78 10.66 1.33
N TYR A 173 -0.44 11.63 2.19
CA TYR A 173 -1.11 12.93 2.21
C TYR A 173 -0.74 13.75 0.98
N ARG A 174 0.54 13.80 0.63
CA ARG A 174 1.03 14.54 -0.55
C ARG A 174 0.41 14.05 -1.86
N LEU A 175 0.10 12.76 -1.96
CA LEU A 175 -0.67 12.23 -3.10
C LEU A 175 -2.04 12.91 -3.24
N THR A 176 -2.69 13.25 -2.12
CA THR A 176 -3.96 14.01 -2.14
C THR A 176 -3.76 15.44 -2.64
N GLU A 177 -2.65 16.09 -2.29
CA GLU A 177 -2.35 17.47 -2.70
C GLU A 177 -2.09 17.60 -4.21
N VAL A 178 -1.65 16.53 -4.87
CA VAL A 178 -1.41 16.49 -6.32
C VAL A 178 -2.55 15.85 -7.11
N ASN A 179 -3.73 15.69 -6.48
CA ASN A 179 -4.90 15.01 -7.08
C ASN A 179 -4.54 13.62 -7.65
N GLY A 180 -3.70 12.90 -6.92
CA GLY A 180 -3.22 11.58 -7.32
C GLY A 180 -4.30 10.50 -7.22
N LYS A 181 -3.98 9.35 -7.79
CA LYS A 181 -4.85 8.17 -7.84
C LYS A 181 -4.25 7.03 -7.03
N ILE A 182 -5.10 6.13 -6.53
CA ILE A 182 -4.69 4.88 -5.88
C ILE A 182 -5.28 3.71 -6.66
N LEU A 183 -4.42 2.83 -7.16
CA LEU A 183 -4.80 1.58 -7.79
C LEU A 183 -4.60 0.40 -6.85
N TYR A 184 -5.68 -0.30 -6.59
CA TYR A 184 -5.70 -1.58 -5.89
C TYR A 184 -5.79 -2.72 -6.91
N ALA A 185 -4.66 -3.20 -7.42
CA ALA A 185 -4.61 -4.24 -8.46
C ALA A 185 -4.63 -5.65 -7.86
N GLY A 186 -5.76 -6.34 -7.95
CA GLY A 186 -5.91 -7.69 -7.36
C GLY A 186 -6.01 -7.67 -5.83
N VAL A 187 -6.27 -6.51 -5.21
CA VAL A 187 -6.43 -6.36 -3.76
C VAL A 187 -7.59 -5.43 -3.46
N THR A 188 -8.05 -5.43 -2.21
CA THR A 188 -9.08 -4.53 -1.68
C THR A 188 -8.52 -3.74 -0.49
N LEU A 189 -9.33 -2.84 0.08
CA LEU A 189 -8.95 -2.03 1.23
C LEU A 189 -8.60 -2.88 2.45
N ALA A 190 -9.18 -4.08 2.59
CA ALA A 190 -8.86 -5.01 3.67
C ALA A 190 -7.40 -5.52 3.63
N GLN A 191 -6.76 -5.57 2.45
CA GLN A 191 -5.36 -5.99 2.34
C GLN A 191 -4.39 -4.81 2.21
N ALA A 192 -4.87 -3.65 1.78
CA ALA A 192 -4.04 -2.55 1.30
C ALA A 192 -4.54 -1.16 1.76
N GLY A 193 -5.29 -1.07 2.84
CA GLY A 193 -5.96 0.15 3.30
C GLY A 193 -5.05 1.22 3.91
N THR A 194 -3.75 1.32 3.56
CA THR A 194 -2.82 2.27 4.21
C THR A 194 -3.29 3.71 4.12
N SER A 195 -3.85 4.12 2.98
CA SER A 195 -4.37 5.49 2.79
C SER A 195 -5.60 5.80 3.65
N LEU A 196 -6.28 4.81 4.23
CA LEU A 196 -7.36 5.04 5.19
C LEU A 196 -6.84 5.63 6.51
N HIS A 197 -5.56 5.42 6.83
CA HIS A 197 -4.93 5.92 8.06
C HIS A 197 -4.69 7.44 8.03
N LEU A 198 -4.81 8.10 6.86
CA LEU A 198 -4.80 9.56 6.78
C LEU A 198 -5.84 10.19 7.72
N LEU A 199 -7.02 9.58 7.85
CA LEU A 199 -8.06 10.09 8.75
C LEU A 199 -7.63 10.06 10.23
N GLU A 200 -6.87 9.04 10.63
CA GLU A 200 -6.41 8.85 12.01
C GLU A 200 -5.43 9.95 12.43
N ASP A 201 -4.55 10.36 11.53
CA ASP A 201 -3.55 11.42 11.77
C ASP A 201 -4.07 12.84 11.47
N ALA A 202 -5.14 12.96 10.69
CA ALA A 202 -5.75 14.26 10.36
C ALA A 202 -6.71 14.78 11.44
N VAL A 203 -7.16 13.93 12.35
CA VAL A 203 -8.09 14.28 13.43
C VAL A 203 -7.34 14.31 14.76
N GLU A 204 -7.20 15.49 15.37
CA GLU A 204 -6.42 15.71 16.60
C GLU A 204 -6.86 14.80 17.76
N ASP A 205 -8.17 14.70 18.01
CA ASP A 205 -8.76 13.86 19.06
C ASP A 205 -9.48 12.63 18.46
N PHE A 206 -8.78 11.84 17.66
CA PHE A 206 -9.37 10.64 17.06
C PHE A 206 -9.83 9.65 18.17
N PRO A 207 -11.11 9.23 18.21
CA PRO A 207 -11.74 8.64 19.41
C PRO A 207 -11.34 7.19 19.71
N TYR A 208 -10.38 6.65 18.95
CA TYR A 208 -9.94 5.26 19.07
C TYR A 208 -8.44 5.21 19.40
N PRO A 209 -7.97 4.27 20.23
CA PRO A 209 -6.56 4.12 20.57
C PRO A 209 -5.79 3.44 19.41
N VAL A 210 -5.67 4.14 18.28
CA VAL A 210 -5.09 3.64 17.03
C VAL A 210 -3.59 3.38 17.14
N TYR A 211 -2.87 4.16 17.96
CA TYR A 211 -1.47 3.97 18.25
C TYR A 211 -1.26 3.23 19.57
N PHE A 212 -0.22 2.41 19.62
CA PHE A 212 0.23 1.77 20.85
C PHE A 212 0.68 2.85 21.86
N PRO A 213 0.46 2.67 23.18
CA PRO A 213 0.78 3.71 24.17
C PRO A 213 2.26 4.10 24.20
N ASP A 214 3.15 3.13 23.98
CA ASP A 214 4.60 3.36 24.01
C ASP A 214 5.07 4.08 22.74
N THR A 215 6.11 4.91 22.91
CA THR A 215 6.89 5.49 21.81
C THR A 215 8.20 4.73 21.69
N PHE A 216 8.63 4.48 20.45
CA PHE A 216 9.82 3.69 20.15
C PHE A 216 10.88 4.56 19.50
N THR A 217 12.12 4.47 19.98
CA THR A 217 13.26 5.17 19.38
C THR A 217 13.88 4.31 18.30
N VAL A 218 13.91 4.82 17.06
CA VAL A 218 14.34 4.06 15.88
C VAL A 218 15.51 4.75 15.19
N LYS A 219 16.51 3.97 14.78
CA LYS A 219 17.64 4.45 13.98
C LYS A 219 17.28 4.42 12.50
N ILE A 220 17.41 5.54 11.80
CA ILE A 220 17.10 5.63 10.37
C ILE A 220 18.37 5.98 9.61
N THR A 221 18.67 5.28 8.51
CA THR A 221 19.80 5.59 7.63
C THR A 221 19.28 5.99 6.26
N ASP A 222 19.67 7.18 5.78
CA ASP A 222 19.24 7.70 4.48
C ASP A 222 20.10 7.19 3.31
N LYS A 223 19.76 7.65 2.10
CA LYS A 223 20.42 7.24 0.86
C LYS A 223 21.91 7.62 0.81
N ASN A 224 22.31 8.64 1.56
CA ASN A 224 23.70 9.09 1.67
C ASN A 224 24.45 8.40 2.82
N GLY A 225 23.79 7.52 3.58
CA GLY A 225 24.37 6.85 4.73
C GLY A 225 24.36 7.69 6.01
N VAL A 226 23.69 8.85 6.01
CA VAL A 226 23.53 9.67 7.21
C VAL A 226 22.54 8.98 8.15
N ARG A 227 22.88 8.94 9.44
CA ARG A 227 22.12 8.26 10.47
C ARG A 227 21.36 9.27 11.33
N TYR A 228 20.09 8.98 11.55
CA TYR A 228 19.17 9.72 12.39
C TYR A 228 18.62 8.83 13.49
N THR A 229 18.07 9.44 14.53
CA THR A 229 17.33 8.74 15.58
C THR A 229 16.11 9.56 15.90
N GLN A 230 14.93 8.92 15.87
CA GLN A 230 13.68 9.62 16.14
C GLN A 230 12.69 8.74 16.92
N PRO A 231 11.80 9.36 17.71
CA PRO A 231 10.65 8.69 18.27
C PRO A 231 9.63 8.37 17.17
N VAL A 232 9.03 7.19 17.23
CA VAL A 232 7.89 6.80 16.38
C VAL A 232 6.80 6.13 17.21
N LYS A 233 5.55 6.30 16.76
CA LYS A 233 4.40 5.53 17.20
C LYS A 233 4.11 4.43 16.18
N VAL A 234 3.65 3.30 16.68
CA VAL A 234 3.23 2.15 15.88
C VAL A 234 1.76 1.86 16.13
N HIS A 235 1.07 1.33 15.13
CA HIS A 235 -0.33 0.95 15.29
C HIS A 235 -0.54 -0.07 16.41
N ASN A 236 -1.56 0.16 17.22
CA ASN A 236 -2.03 -0.74 18.25
C ASN A 236 -2.62 -2.01 17.60
N PRO A 237 -2.05 -3.21 17.84
CA PRO A 237 -2.57 -4.45 17.25
C PRO A 237 -4.03 -4.75 17.64
N ALA A 238 -4.41 -4.46 18.88
CA ALA A 238 -5.77 -4.72 19.38
C ALA A 238 -6.81 -3.87 18.63
N GLN A 239 -6.51 -2.59 18.41
CA GLN A 239 -7.39 -1.71 17.64
C GLN A 239 -7.33 -2.09 16.14
N SER A 240 -6.15 -2.40 15.61
CA SER A 240 -5.97 -2.81 14.19
C SER A 240 -6.80 -4.03 13.81
N ALA A 241 -6.98 -4.98 14.73
CA ALA A 241 -7.81 -6.17 14.51
C ALA A 241 -9.31 -5.86 14.32
N ARG A 242 -9.76 -4.64 14.68
CA ARG A 242 -11.17 -4.21 14.59
C ARG A 242 -11.51 -3.52 13.27
N ARG A 243 -10.53 -3.33 12.38
CA ARG A 243 -10.70 -2.66 11.10
C ARG A 243 -11.65 -3.44 10.18
N GLN A 244 -12.57 -2.72 9.56
CA GLN A 244 -13.54 -3.20 8.57
C GLN A 244 -13.37 -2.41 7.27
N CYS A 245 -12.15 -2.40 6.72
CA CYS A 245 -11.80 -1.51 5.60
C CYS A 245 -12.70 -1.69 4.37
N ASP A 246 -13.03 -2.94 3.99
CA ASP A 246 -13.86 -3.20 2.81
C ASP A 246 -15.33 -2.76 2.99
N ALA A 247 -15.80 -2.58 4.23
CA ALA A 247 -17.14 -2.08 4.49
C ALA A 247 -17.30 -0.60 4.05
N LEU A 248 -16.20 0.12 3.82
CA LEU A 248 -16.21 1.50 3.32
C LEU A 248 -16.32 1.58 1.78
N ILE A 249 -16.08 0.49 1.05
CA ILE A 249 -16.07 0.50 -0.42
C ILE A 249 -17.39 1.02 -1.02
N PRO A 250 -18.59 0.58 -0.58
CA PRO A 250 -19.85 1.10 -1.12
C PRO A 250 -19.99 2.61 -0.96
N MET A 251 -19.54 3.15 0.18
CA MET A 251 -19.56 4.60 0.45
C MET A 251 -18.66 5.33 -0.55
N PHE A 252 -17.42 4.88 -0.75
CA PHE A 252 -16.50 5.51 -1.71
C PHE A 252 -16.98 5.41 -3.16
N ILE A 253 -17.63 4.31 -3.53
CA ILE A 253 -18.24 4.18 -4.87
C ILE A 253 -19.40 5.17 -5.02
N SER A 254 -20.29 5.25 -4.03
CA SER A 254 -21.45 6.14 -4.09
C SER A 254 -21.08 7.64 -4.10
N SER A 255 -19.93 8.00 -3.53
CA SER A 255 -19.43 9.38 -3.51
C SER A 255 -18.61 9.77 -4.75
N GLY A 256 -18.41 8.84 -5.68
CA GLY A 256 -17.56 9.03 -6.86
C GLY A 256 -16.06 9.00 -6.58
N ALA A 257 -15.62 8.71 -5.34
CA ALA A 257 -14.21 8.63 -4.99
C ALA A 257 -13.52 7.37 -5.55
N MET A 258 -14.29 6.35 -5.89
CA MET A 258 -13.76 5.02 -6.23
C MET A 258 -14.64 4.31 -7.25
N HIS A 259 -14.04 3.51 -8.13
CA HIS A 259 -14.77 2.56 -8.98
C HIS A 259 -14.02 1.23 -9.11
N LYS A 260 -14.76 0.18 -9.44
CA LYS A 260 -14.19 -1.16 -9.67
C LYS A 260 -13.50 -1.20 -11.02
N VAL A 261 -12.37 -1.91 -11.08
CA VAL A 261 -11.58 -2.09 -12.30
C VAL A 261 -11.11 -3.54 -12.42
N GLN A 262 -10.60 -3.91 -13.58
CA GLN A 262 -9.90 -5.18 -13.79
C GLN A 262 -8.49 -4.88 -14.31
N ILE A 263 -7.48 -5.48 -13.67
CA ILE A 263 -6.07 -5.38 -14.05
C ILE A 263 -5.51 -6.81 -14.14
N GLY A 264 -4.95 -7.17 -15.29
CA GLY A 264 -4.73 -8.54 -15.70
C GLY A 264 -6.03 -9.35 -15.60
N GLU A 265 -5.97 -10.42 -14.83
CA GLU A 265 -7.10 -11.27 -14.45
C GLU A 265 -7.74 -10.90 -13.10
N GLY A 266 -7.14 -9.94 -12.39
CA GLY A 266 -7.53 -9.57 -11.04
C GLY A 266 -8.57 -8.46 -11.02
N THR A 267 -9.56 -8.57 -10.13
CA THR A 267 -10.43 -7.44 -9.78
C THR A 267 -9.67 -6.43 -8.93
N GLY A 268 -10.00 -5.16 -9.08
CA GLY A 268 -9.37 -4.08 -8.35
C GLY A 268 -10.27 -2.88 -8.13
N LEU A 269 -9.68 -1.82 -7.60
CA LEU A 269 -10.32 -0.53 -7.35
C LEU A 269 -9.40 0.58 -7.88
N MET A 270 -9.95 1.53 -8.62
CA MET A 270 -9.29 2.80 -8.93
C MET A 270 -9.93 3.88 -8.06
N THR A 271 -9.10 4.71 -7.43
CA THR A 271 -9.54 5.64 -6.38
C THR A 271 -8.90 6.99 -6.59
N ASP A 272 -9.68 8.06 -6.48
CA ASP A 272 -9.18 9.43 -6.37
C ASP A 272 -8.73 9.67 -4.93
N ALA A 273 -7.44 9.97 -4.72
CA ALA A 273 -6.86 10.07 -3.38
C ALA A 273 -7.41 11.26 -2.60
N ALA A 274 -7.58 12.41 -3.26
CA ALA A 274 -8.10 13.63 -2.64
C ALA A 274 -9.57 13.43 -2.26
N ARG A 275 -10.38 12.96 -3.21
CA ARG A 275 -11.81 12.73 -2.97
C ARG A 275 -12.05 11.65 -1.91
N MET A 276 -11.25 10.60 -1.88
CA MET A 276 -11.31 9.58 -0.83
C MET A 276 -11.06 10.21 0.55
N PHE A 277 -10.04 11.05 0.69
CA PHE A 277 -9.72 11.70 1.95
C PHE A 277 -10.79 12.72 2.40
N GLU A 278 -11.30 13.54 1.47
CA GLU A 278 -12.43 14.44 1.73
C GLU A 278 -13.66 13.67 2.25
N VAL A 279 -14.05 12.59 1.55
CA VAL A 279 -15.20 11.78 1.94
C VAL A 279 -15.01 11.16 3.33
N MET A 280 -13.79 10.72 3.67
CA MET A 280 -13.50 10.24 5.01
C MET A 280 -13.71 11.32 6.07
N LEU A 281 -13.22 12.54 5.84
CA LEU A 281 -13.38 13.67 6.76
C LEU A 281 -14.85 14.11 6.88
N GLU A 282 -15.57 14.20 5.77
CA GLU A 282 -16.99 14.55 5.74
C GLU A 282 -17.83 13.52 6.51
N GLN A 283 -17.66 12.24 6.22
CA GLN A 283 -18.46 11.17 6.83
C GLN A 283 -18.08 10.92 8.29
N TYR A 284 -16.81 11.15 8.66
CA TYR A 284 -16.40 11.20 10.06
C TYR A 284 -17.12 12.31 10.82
N LYS A 285 -17.13 13.55 10.30
CA LYS A 285 -17.78 14.69 10.95
C LYS A 285 -19.31 14.52 11.05
N GLN A 286 -19.95 14.01 9.99
CA GLN A 286 -21.41 13.91 9.92
C GLN A 286 -21.97 12.72 10.69
N LYS A 287 -21.30 11.57 10.63
CA LYS A 287 -21.86 10.29 11.08
C LYS A 287 -20.91 9.48 11.97
N GLY A 288 -19.69 9.96 12.21
CA GLY A 288 -18.67 9.20 12.92
C GLY A 288 -18.20 7.96 12.15
N ILE A 289 -18.32 7.96 10.81
CA ILE A 289 -17.89 6.84 9.99
C ILE A 289 -16.36 6.78 9.96
N THR A 290 -15.82 5.60 10.23
CA THR A 290 -14.39 5.28 10.14
C THR A 290 -14.21 3.84 9.68
N MET A 291 -12.98 3.37 9.47
CA MET A 291 -12.73 1.93 9.25
C MET A 291 -13.06 1.06 10.46
N TYR A 292 -13.31 1.64 11.64
CA TYR A 292 -13.73 0.93 12.86
C TYR A 292 -15.25 0.94 13.07
N THR A 293 -15.92 1.96 12.51
CA THR A 293 -17.37 2.19 12.56
C THR A 293 -17.88 2.52 11.16
N PRO A 294 -17.85 1.56 10.21
CA PRO A 294 -18.17 1.85 8.81
C PRO A 294 -19.64 2.26 8.57
N TYR A 295 -20.51 2.04 9.56
CA TYR A 295 -21.93 2.39 9.52
C TYR A 295 -22.30 3.59 10.41
N GLY A 296 -21.28 4.29 10.94
CA GLY A 296 -21.45 5.44 11.84
C GLY A 296 -21.45 5.06 13.32
N LYS A 297 -21.58 6.09 14.17
CA LYS A 297 -21.79 5.96 15.62
C LYS A 297 -23.27 5.75 15.95
#